data_AF-A0A951Z3J2-F1
#
_entry.id   AF-A0A951Z3J2-F1
#
_cell.length_a   1.000
_cell.length_b   1.000
_cell.length_c   1.000
_cell.angle_alpha   90.00
_cell.angle_beta   90.00
_cell.angle_gamma   90.00
#
_symmetry.space_group_name_H-M   'P 1'
#
loop_
_entity.id
_entity.type
_entity.pdbx_description
1 polymer ?
#
loop_
_entity_poly.entity_id
_entity_poly.type
_entity_poly.pdbx_seq_one_letter_code
_entity_poly.pdbx_strand_id
1 'polypeptide(L)'
;MTYTIGIDIGSGAVKTVLFRVEGDNAEWLAKRSERIRRRDPMTLAEEGRDGVLADAGLSPEDVDYIATTGEGENVKFATGHFYS
;
A
#
# COMPACT_ATOMS: atom_id res chain seq x y z
N MET A 1 10.09 7.72 -13.91
CA MET A 1 8.70 7.34 -13.60
C MET A 1 8.78 6.28 -12.53
N THR A 2 8.03 6.44 -11.45
CA THR A 2 8.08 5.56 -10.28
C THR A 2 6.67 5.24 -9.83
N TYR A 3 6.37 3.97 -9.61
CA TYR A 3 5.15 3.55 -8.93
C TYR A 3 5.48 3.22 -7.48
N THR A 4 4.76 3.85 -6.55
CA THR A 4 4.96 3.60 -5.13
C THR A 4 3.64 3.37 -4.41
N ILE A 5 3.65 2.43 -3.47
CA ILE A 5 2.51 2.11 -2.62
C ILE A 5 2.83 2.54 -1.18
N GLY A 6 1.88 3.23 -0.56
CA GLY A 6 1.87 3.47 0.88
C GLY A 6 0.80 2.62 1.56
N ILE A 7 1.18 1.91 2.64
CA ILE A 7 0.26 1.10 3.45
C ILE A 7 0.34 1.55 4.91
N ASP A 8 -0.79 2.05 5.42
CA ASP A 8 -0.97 2.40 6.83
C ASP A 8 -1.78 1.31 7.52
N ILE A 9 -1.16 0.62 8.48
CA ILE A 9 -1.79 -0.41 9.31
C ILE A 9 -2.10 0.17 10.68
N GLY A 10 -3.27 0.80 10.79
CA GLY A 10 -3.79 1.34 12.04
C GLY A 10 -4.64 0.33 12.81
N SER A 11 -5.13 0.72 13.99
CA SER A 11 -5.92 -0.17 14.87
C SER A 11 -7.33 -0.49 14.35
N GLY A 12 -7.92 0.38 13.52
CA GLY A 12 -9.30 0.24 13.03
C GLY A 12 -9.42 -0.11 11.55
N ALA A 13 -8.39 0.21 10.76
CA ALA A 13 -8.41 0.08 9.32
C ALA A 13 -6.99 -0.04 8.74
N VAL A 14 -6.90 -0.74 7.61
CA VAL A 14 -5.74 -0.72 6.73
C VAL A 14 -6.04 0.19 5.55
N LYS A 15 -5.16 1.14 5.27
CA LYS A 15 -5.28 2.07 4.14
C LYS A 15 -4.14 1.84 3.18
N THR A 16 -4.47 1.76 1.89
CA THR A 16 -3.49 1.58 0.81
C THR A 16 -3.67 2.66 -0.22
N VAL A 17 -2.57 3.26 -0.67
CA VAL A 17 -2.54 4.28 -1.73
C VAL A 17 -1.49 3.90 -2.76
N LEU A 18 -1.78 4.12 -4.03
CA LEU A 18 -0.85 3.95 -5.15
C LEU A 18 -0.63 5.31 -5.82
N PHE A 19 0.64 5.70 -5.95
CA PHE A 19 1.05 6.91 -6.66
C PHE A 19 1.93 6.57 -7.85
N ARG A 20 1.77 7.37 -8.92
CA ARG A 20 2.75 7.51 -9.99
C ARG A 20 3.50 8.82 -9.81
N VAL A 21 4.82 8.75 -9.80
CA VAL A 21 5.70 9.91 -9.62
C VAL A 21 6.59 10.11 -10.84
N GLU A 22 6.56 11.31 -11.40
CA GLU A 22 7.36 11.74 -12.54
C GLU A 22 7.94 13.14 -12.29
N GLY A 23 9.21 13.18 -11.85
CA GLY A 23 9.83 14.43 -11.42
C GLY A 23 9.09 15.02 -10.22
N ASP A 24 8.65 16.27 -10.35
CA ASP A 24 7.89 16.98 -9.31
C ASP A 24 6.39 16.65 -9.32
N ASN A 25 5.91 15.86 -10.30
CA ASN A 25 4.50 15.49 -10.40
C ASN A 25 4.25 14.15 -9.69
N ALA A 26 3.32 14.17 -8.74
CA ALA A 26 2.80 12.96 -8.09
C ALA A 26 1.30 12.85 -8.37
N GLU A 27 0.91 11.77 -9.05
CA GLU A 27 -0.48 11.47 -9.37
C GLU A 27 -0.98 10.33 -8.48
N TRP A 28 -2.13 10.55 -7.84
CA TRP A 28 -2.78 9.53 -7.02
C TRP A 28 -3.66 8.65 -7.91
N LEU A 29 -3.20 7.43 -8.20
CA LEU A 29 -3.88 6.53 -9.13
C LEU A 29 -5.03 5.78 -8.48
N ALA A 30 -4.83 5.28 -7.26
CA ALA A 30 -5.84 4.48 -6.57
C ALA A 30 -5.68 4.56 -5.04
N LYS A 31 -6.79 4.33 -4.34
CA LYS A 31 -6.82 4.22 -2.88
C LYS A 31 -7.84 3.22 -2.40
N ARG A 32 -7.52 2.53 -1.31
CA ARG A 32 -8.43 1.64 -0.60
C ARG A 32 -8.32 1.87 0.90
N SER A 33 -9.42 1.63 1.62
CA SER A 33 -9.49 1.80 3.07
C SER A 33 -10.40 0.72 3.65
N GLU A 34 -9.79 -0.37 4.09
CA GLU A 34 -10.47 -1.56 4.59
C GLU A 34 -10.56 -1.53 6.11
N ARG A 35 -11.74 -1.83 6.67
CA ARG A 35 -11.90 -1.94 8.13
C ARG A 35 -11.41 -3.29 8.61
N ILE A 36 -10.57 -3.32 9.65
CA ILE A 36 -9.99 -4.56 10.21
C ILE A 36 -11.08 -5.45 10.79
N ARG A 37 -11.89 -4.94 11.72
CA ARG A 37 -12.92 -5.73 12.44
C ARG A 37 -12.33 -7.05 12.96
N ARG A 38 -12.80 -8.21 12.49
CA ARG A 38 -12.31 -9.56 12.86
C ARG A 38 -11.38 -10.17 11.80
N ARG A 39 -10.86 -9.37 10.88
CA ARG A 39 -9.97 -9.79 9.80
C ARG A 39 -8.52 -9.56 10.23
N ASP A 40 -7.63 -10.33 9.65
CA ASP A 40 -6.20 -10.16 9.84
C ASP A 40 -5.69 -8.90 9.09
N PRO A 41 -5.01 -7.96 9.77
CA PRO A 41 -4.47 -6.76 9.13
C PRO A 41 -3.44 -7.04 8.03
N MET A 42 -2.67 -8.13 8.13
CA MET A 42 -1.68 -8.46 7.09
C MET A 42 -2.36 -8.92 5.80
N THR A 43 -3.40 -9.74 5.93
CA THR A 43 -4.27 -10.11 4.80
C THR A 43 -4.90 -8.87 4.16
N LEU A 44 -5.37 -7.91 4.97
CA LEU A 44 -5.92 -6.65 4.46
C LEU A 44 -4.90 -5.77 3.74
N ALA A 45 -3.65 -5.77 4.19
CA ALA A 45 -2.57 -5.07 3.51
C ALA A 45 -2.30 -5.66 2.13
N GLU A 46 -2.31 -6.99 2.00
CA GLU A 46 -2.17 -7.70 0.74
C GLU A 46 -3.35 -7.43 -0.21
N GLU A 47 -4.59 -7.57 0.26
CA GLU A 47 -5.78 -7.25 -0.52
C GLU A 47 -5.82 -5.77 -0.95
N GLY A 48 -5.36 -4.88 -0.07
CA GLY A 48 -5.23 -3.45 -0.35
C GLY A 48 -4.25 -3.17 -1.48
N ARG A 49 -3.06 -3.80 -1.44
CA ARG A 49 -2.04 -3.73 -2.50
C ARG A 49 -2.59 -4.25 -3.82
N ASP A 50 -3.13 -5.47 -3.83
CA ASP A 50 -3.63 -6.09 -5.06
C ASP A 50 -4.82 -5.30 -5.64
N GLY A 51 -5.66 -4.76 -4.77
CA GLY A 51 -6.78 -3.93 -5.17
C GLY A 51 -6.37 -2.63 -5.87
N VAL A 52 -5.41 -1.87 -5.32
CA VAL A 52 -4.95 -0.63 -5.97
C VAL A 52 -4.19 -0.90 -7.26
N LEU A 53 -3.48 -2.03 -7.37
CA LEU A 53 -2.82 -2.47 -8.60
C LEU A 53 -3.82 -2.85 -9.68
N ALA A 54 -4.85 -3.62 -9.33
CA ALA A 54 -5.93 -3.98 -10.25
C ALA A 54 -6.67 -2.74 -10.77
N ASP A 55 -6.95 -1.76 -9.91
CA ASP A 55 -7.60 -0.50 -10.29
C ASP A 55 -6.76 0.31 -11.30
N ALA A 56 -5.43 0.19 -11.23
CA ALA A 56 -4.49 0.88 -12.12
C ALA A 56 -4.01 0.03 -13.32
N GLY A 57 -4.42 -1.24 -13.42
CA GLY A 57 -3.96 -2.16 -14.47
C GLY A 57 -2.48 -2.50 -14.37
N LEU A 58 -1.91 -2.50 -13.17
CA LEU A 58 -0.50 -2.80 -12.89
C LEU A 58 -0.33 -4.17 -12.26
N SER A 59 0.88 -4.70 -12.37
CA SER A 59 1.35 -5.90 -11.69
C SER A 59 2.23 -5.54 -10.48
N PRO A 60 2.43 -6.44 -9.50
CA PRO A 60 3.32 -6.19 -8.36
C PRO A 60 4.75 -5.86 -8.78
N GLU A 61 5.25 -6.46 -9.87
CA GLU A 61 6.58 -6.22 -10.42
C GLU A 61 6.77 -4.84 -11.05
N ASP A 62 5.69 -4.09 -11.28
CA ASP A 62 5.75 -2.69 -11.74
C ASP A 62 6.00 -1.70 -10.60
N VAL A 63 5.93 -2.12 -9.34
CA VAL A 63 6.05 -1.24 -8.16
C VAL A 63 7.50 -1.14 -7.69
N ASP A 64 8.05 0.07 -7.70
CA ASP A 64 9.43 0.32 -7.30
C ASP A 64 9.62 0.37 -5.77
N TYR A 65 8.59 0.81 -5.05
CA TYR A 65 8.68 1.00 -3.60
C TYR A 65 7.35 0.83 -2.87
N ILE A 66 7.34 -0.02 -1.84
CA ILE A 66 6.21 -0.24 -0.94
C ILE A 66 6.63 0.16 0.47
N ALA A 67 6.06 1.27 0.95
CA ALA A 67 6.25 1.78 2.29
C ALA A 67 5.13 1.32 3.22
N THR A 68 5.48 0.84 4.41
CA THR A 68 4.50 0.56 5.48
C THR A 68 4.70 1.47 6.69
N THR A 69 3.64 1.65 7.48
CA THR A 69 3.68 2.26 8.81
C THR A 69 2.68 1.59 9.75
N GLY A 70 2.64 2.01 11.02
CA GLY A 70 1.82 1.38 12.06
C GLY A 70 2.32 -0.03 12.35
N GLU A 71 1.42 -1.02 12.43
CA GLU A 71 1.78 -2.42 12.70
C GLU A 71 2.37 -3.16 11.47
N GLY A 72 2.87 -2.40 10.48
CA GLY A 72 3.30 -2.89 9.17
C GLY A 72 4.71 -3.49 9.08
N GLU A 73 5.45 -3.62 10.18
CA GLU A 73 6.80 -4.21 10.18
C GLU A 73 6.81 -5.67 9.67
N ASN A 74 5.70 -6.39 9.84
CA ASN A 74 5.56 -7.80 9.44
C ASN A 74 5.10 -8.00 7.97
N VAL A 75 4.90 -6.93 7.22
CA VAL A 75 4.46 -7.01 5.81
C VAL A 75 5.63 -7.44 4.94
N LYS A 76 5.68 -8.72 4.58
CA LYS A 76 6.82 -9.36 3.91
C LYS A 76 7.14 -8.82 2.51
N PHE A 77 6.17 -8.20 1.86
CA PHE A 77 6.33 -7.62 0.52
C PHE A 77 6.67 -6.12 0.56
N ALA A 78 6.76 -5.51 1.75
CA ALA A 78 7.20 -4.15 1.88
C ALA A 78 8.70 -4.03 1.59
N THR A 79 9.08 -2.95 0.92
CA THR A 79 10.49 -2.62 0.65
C THR A 79 11.04 -1.61 1.66
N GLY A 80 10.17 -0.99 2.46
CA GLY A 80 10.55 -0.15 3.58
C GLY A 80 9.43 0.01 4.62
N HIS A 81 9.82 0.28 5.85
CA HIS A 81 8.92 0.53 6.98
C HIS A 81 9.31 1.83 7.68
N PHE A 82 8.34 2.68 7.95
CA PHE A 82 8.53 3.96 8.61
C PHE A 82 7.82 3.98 9.96
N TYR A 83 8.60 4.36 10.98
CA TYR A 83 8.20 4.51 12.38
C TYR A 83 7.80 3.18 13.04
N SER A 84 8.61 2.73 13.99
CA SER A 84 8.37 1.58 14.88
C SER A 84 7.83 2.03 16.23
#